data_AF-A0A8J2QMJ0-F1
#
_entry.id   AF-A0A8J2QMJ0-F1
#
_cell.length_a   1.000
_cell.length_b   1.000
_cell.length_c   1.000
_cell.angle_alpha   90.00
_cell.angle_beta   90.00
_cell.angle_gamma   90.00
#
_symmetry.space_group_name_H-M   'P 1'
#
loop_
_entity.id
_entity.type
_entity.pdbx_description
1 polymer ?
#
loop_
_entity_poly.entity_id
_entity_poly.type
_entity_poly.pdbx_seq_one_letter_code
_entity_poly.pdbx_strand_id
1 'polypeptide(L)'
;MSTKIRPGCLNATKNKDGLECSKCHKFYDTLCANITDKRLRVMNTEQRNTWRCPDCVNKLPKGNNSPSPSHANVTMRNKSIFTQNQDPLTDDSTSNIELPSDNLKELIRQEIKNAVKEAVADQFIIINDLVSSFQQSLSFFNDQFENIHV
;
A
#
# COMPACT_ATOMS: atom_id res chain seq x y z
N MET A 1 21.81 28.03 -0.02
CA MET A 1 21.03 26.92 0.58
C MET A 1 20.68 25.94 -0.52
N SER A 2 21.43 24.85 -0.64
CA SER A 2 21.26 23.90 -1.76
C SER A 2 20.05 22.99 -1.54
N THR A 3 19.04 23.14 -2.39
CA THR A 3 17.85 22.29 -2.45
C THR A 3 18.25 20.92 -2.97
N LYS A 4 18.45 19.96 -2.05
CA LYS A 4 18.69 18.55 -2.38
C LYS A 4 17.38 17.98 -2.94
N ILE A 5 17.28 17.88 -4.27
CA ILE A 5 16.14 17.29 -4.97
C ILE A 5 16.00 15.84 -4.47
N ARG A 6 14.87 15.51 -3.84
CA ARG A 6 14.60 14.19 -3.24
C ARG A 6 13.92 13.28 -4.29
N PRO A 7 14.62 12.29 -4.84
CA PRO A 7 14.06 11.39 -5.83
C PRO A 7 13.07 10.42 -5.15
N GLY A 8 11.82 10.44 -5.64
CA GLY A 8 10.75 9.57 -5.14
C GLY A 8 9.73 10.25 -4.24
N CYS A 9 9.86 11.55 -3.98
CA CYS A 9 8.88 12.29 -3.20
C CYS A 9 8.56 13.63 -3.84
N LEU A 10 7.33 13.77 -4.33
CA LEU A 10 6.81 15.01 -4.90
C LEU A 10 6.65 16.12 -3.86
N ASN A 11 6.71 15.77 -2.56
CA ASN A 11 6.48 16.70 -1.47
C ASN A 11 7.81 17.19 -0.89
N ALA A 12 8.13 18.45 -1.18
CA ALA A 12 9.16 19.21 -0.48
C ALA A 12 8.67 19.54 0.95
N THR A 13 8.50 18.53 1.80
CA THR A 13 8.24 18.73 3.22
C THR A 13 9.46 19.38 3.88
N LYS A 14 9.22 20.39 4.72
CA LYS A 14 10.25 21.11 5.50
C LYS A 14 10.78 20.30 6.69
N ASN A 15 10.34 19.06 6.84
CA ASN A 15 10.65 18.24 8.01
C ASN A 15 12.09 17.71 7.92
N LYS A 16 12.86 17.95 8.99
CA LYS A 16 14.29 17.65 9.10
C LYS A 16 14.58 16.16 9.39
N ASP A 17 13.55 15.40 9.76
CA ASP A 17 13.68 14.01 10.15
C ASP A 17 13.45 13.07 8.96
N GLY A 18 14.38 12.13 8.79
CA GLY A 18 14.39 11.21 7.65
C GLY A 18 15.58 10.27 7.69
N LEU A 19 15.73 9.49 6.62
CA LEU A 19 16.77 8.47 6.50
C LEU A 19 17.51 8.61 5.17
N GLU A 20 18.80 8.31 5.22
CA GLU A 20 19.63 8.21 4.03
C GLU A 20 19.77 6.75 3.64
N CYS A 21 19.52 6.45 2.36
CA CYS A 21 19.68 5.08 1.86
C CYS A 21 21.15 4.71 1.75
N SER A 22 21.54 3.59 2.34
CA SER A 22 22.90 3.03 2.29
C SER A 22 23.43 2.68 0.88
N LYS A 23 22.54 2.51 -0.11
CA LYS A 23 22.90 2.09 -1.48
C LYS A 23 22.96 3.26 -2.45
N CYS A 24 22.01 4.18 -2.38
CA CYS A 24 21.89 5.28 -3.35
C CYS A 24 22.16 6.67 -2.74
N HIS A 25 22.43 6.75 -1.43
CA HIS A 25 22.78 7.96 -0.69
C HIS A 25 21.76 9.10 -0.82
N LYS A 26 20.53 8.75 -1.19
CA LYS A 26 19.40 9.67 -1.30
C LYS A 26 18.72 9.76 0.05
N PHE A 27 18.33 10.98 0.43
CA PHE A 27 17.63 11.26 1.66
C PHE A 27 16.12 11.21 1.44
N TYR A 28 15.43 10.47 2.29
CA TYR A 28 13.99 10.26 2.27
C TYR A 28 13.43 10.78 3.59
N ASP A 29 12.39 11.61 3.53
CA ASP A 29 11.65 11.96 4.75
C ASP A 29 10.87 10.73 5.25
N THR A 30 10.28 10.84 6.45
CA THR A 30 9.53 9.75 7.08
C THR A 30 8.38 9.22 6.22
N LEU A 31 7.70 10.09 5.47
CA LEU A 31 6.62 9.71 4.56
C LEU A 31 7.16 8.94 3.35
N CYS A 32 8.20 9.46 2.69
CA CYS A 32 8.78 8.81 1.51
C CYS A 32 9.51 7.51 1.86
N ALA A 33 10.05 7.41 3.09
CA ALA A 33 10.69 6.20 3.61
C ALA A 33 9.67 5.14 4.07
N ASN A 34 8.38 5.47 4.13
CA ASN A 34 7.30 4.67 4.70
C ASN A 34 7.61 4.19 6.13
N ILE A 35 8.12 5.11 6.95
CA ILE A 35 8.50 4.85 8.34
C ILE A 35 7.79 5.86 9.23
N THR A 36 7.09 5.37 10.26
CA THR A 36 6.44 6.23 11.25
C THR A 36 7.47 6.92 12.13
N ASP A 37 7.16 8.12 12.62
CA ASP A 37 8.07 8.87 13.51
C ASP A 37 8.45 8.06 14.76
N LYS A 38 7.52 7.26 15.28
CA LYS A 38 7.76 6.33 16.41
C LYS A 38 8.87 5.33 16.06
N ARG A 39 8.79 4.70 14.88
CA ARG A 39 9.79 3.75 14.43
C ARG A 39 11.14 4.42 14.17
N LEU A 40 11.15 5.62 13.59
CA LEU A 40 12.39 6.37 13.39
C LEU A 40 13.10 6.66 14.71
N ARG A 41 12.37 7.05 15.76
CA ARG A 41 12.94 7.33 17.10
C ARG A 41 13.57 6.11 17.77
N VAL A 42 13.02 4.93 17.53
CA VAL A 42 13.51 3.67 18.14
C VAL A 42 14.66 3.05 17.33
N MET A 43 14.83 3.43 16.06
CA MET A 43 15.94 2.93 15.24
C MET A 43 17.30 3.38 15.78
N ASN A 44 18.14 2.39 16.10
CA ASN A 44 19.54 2.61 16.47
C ASN A 44 20.38 3.02 15.26
N THR A 45 21.61 3.50 15.51
CA THR A 45 22.51 4.02 14.46
C THR A 45 22.81 2.99 13.38
N GLU A 46 22.98 1.72 13.75
CA GLU A 46 23.24 0.62 12.80
C GLU A 46 22.07 0.38 11.85
N GLN A 47 20.84 0.34 12.37
CA GLN A 47 19.63 0.19 11.56
C GLN A 47 19.44 1.38 10.62
N ARG A 48 19.80 2.59 11.07
CA ARG A 48 19.75 3.79 10.22
C ARG A 48 20.78 3.71 9.08
N ASN A 49 22.00 3.28 9.39
CA ASN A 49 23.09 3.18 8.43
C ASN A 49 22.93 2.03 7.42
N THR A 50 22.18 0.99 7.77
CA THR A 50 21.91 -0.17 6.89
C THR A 50 20.60 -0.02 6.11
N TRP A 51 19.78 0.98 6.42
CA TRP A 51 18.48 1.19 5.78
C TRP A 51 18.62 1.38 4.26
N ARG A 52 17.68 0.79 3.51
CA ARG A 52 17.61 0.87 2.05
C ARG A 52 16.25 1.41 1.62
N CYS A 53 16.24 2.33 0.65
CA CYS A 53 14.99 2.87 0.13
C CYS A 53 14.21 1.83 -0.68
N PRO A 54 12.89 2.01 -0.85
CA PRO A 54 12.04 1.08 -1.60
C PRO A 54 12.56 0.78 -3.01
N ASP A 55 13.06 1.78 -3.73
CA ASP A 55 13.65 1.60 -5.07
C ASP A 55 14.87 0.68 -5.04
N CYS A 56 15.71 0.82 -4.00
CA CYS A 56 16.92 0.03 -3.86
C CYS A 56 16.61 -1.41 -3.46
N VAL A 57 15.58 -1.63 -2.64
CA VAL A 57 15.10 -2.94 -2.21
C VAL A 57 14.46 -3.69 -3.38
N ASN A 58 13.60 -3.05 -4.15
CA ASN A 58 12.88 -3.66 -5.28
C ASN A 58 13.80 -4.02 -6.47
N LYS A 59 14.99 -3.42 -6.55
CA LYS A 59 16.01 -3.72 -7.57
C LYS A 59 16.94 -4.88 -7.21
N LEU A 60 16.82 -5.50 -6.04
CA LEU A 60 17.56 -6.72 -5.77
C LEU A 60 16.87 -7.89 -6.48
N PRO A 61 17.60 -8.78 -7.18
CA PRO A 61 17.05 -10.05 -7.58
C PRO A 61 16.61 -10.77 -6.30
N LYS A 62 15.33 -11.15 -6.23
CA LYS A 62 14.82 -12.03 -5.17
C LYS A 62 15.55 -13.37 -5.32
N GLY A 63 16.61 -13.57 -4.54
CA GLY A 63 17.36 -14.82 -4.53
C GLY A 63 16.44 -15.97 -4.14
N ASN A 64 16.58 -17.08 -4.86
CA ASN A 64 15.88 -18.37 -4.72
C ASN A 64 14.55 -18.53 -5.48
N ASN A 65 14.59 -18.45 -6.81
CA ASN A 65 13.79 -19.37 -7.62
C ASN A 65 14.54 -20.71 -7.66
N SER A 66 14.49 -21.47 -6.56
CA SER A 66 14.89 -22.87 -6.62
C SER A 66 13.87 -23.58 -7.51
N PRO A 67 14.26 -24.23 -8.62
CA PRO A 67 13.34 -25.05 -9.38
C PRO A 67 12.91 -26.23 -8.51
N SER A 68 11.62 -26.29 -8.17
CA SER A 68 10.99 -27.50 -7.64
C SER A 68 11.34 -28.70 -8.52
N PRO A 69 11.67 -29.88 -7.96
CA PRO A 69 12.15 -31.01 -8.76
C PRO A 69 11.01 -31.54 -9.63
N SER A 70 11.02 -31.13 -10.89
CA SER A 70 10.24 -31.75 -11.96
C SER A 70 11.07 -32.89 -12.50
N HIS A 71 10.61 -34.12 -12.26
CA HIS A 71 11.27 -35.32 -12.75
C HIS A 71 11.34 -35.37 -14.29
N ALA A 72 12.48 -35.89 -14.78
CA ALA A 72 12.74 -36.53 -16.08
C ALA A 72 13.40 -35.68 -17.20
N ASN A 73 14.74 -35.84 -17.30
CA ASN A 73 15.51 -36.46 -18.40
C ASN A 73 15.19 -35.97 -19.84
N VAL A 74 16.11 -35.48 -20.69
CA VAL A 74 17.40 -36.02 -21.18
C VAL A 74 18.09 -34.87 -21.95
N THR A 75 19.34 -34.48 -21.75
CA THR A 75 20.51 -34.93 -22.54
C THR A 75 21.81 -34.51 -21.84
N MET A 76 22.76 -35.45 -21.79
CA MET A 76 24.08 -35.33 -21.16
C MET A 76 25.04 -34.46 -21.98
N ARG A 77 25.79 -33.55 -21.33
CA ARG A 77 27.18 -33.24 -21.72
C ARG A 77 28.00 -32.74 -20.53
N ASN A 78 28.96 -33.58 -20.14
CA ASN A 78 29.96 -33.39 -19.07
C ASN A 78 30.80 -32.10 -19.22
N LYS A 79 31.23 -31.49 -18.09
CA LYS A 79 32.57 -31.72 -17.50
C LYS A 79 32.91 -30.76 -16.31
N SER A 80 33.35 -31.38 -15.19
CA SER A 80 34.20 -30.88 -14.07
C SER A 80 33.61 -29.82 -13.12
N ILE A 81 33.10 -30.13 -11.91
CA ILE A 81 33.77 -30.53 -10.64
C ILE A 81 34.86 -29.54 -10.18
N PHE A 82 34.60 -28.81 -9.08
CA PHE A 82 35.48 -28.69 -7.91
C PHE A 82 34.69 -28.32 -6.63
N THR A 83 34.65 -29.27 -5.69
CA THR A 83 34.60 -29.21 -4.20
C THR A 83 33.68 -28.17 -3.51
N GLN A 84 32.57 -28.56 -2.86
CA GLN A 84 32.45 -29.17 -1.51
C GLN A 84 33.23 -28.44 -0.41
N ASN A 85 32.50 -27.78 0.50
CA ASN A 85 32.67 -27.90 1.95
C ASN A 85 31.28 -27.71 2.62
N GLN A 86 30.83 -28.77 3.28
CA GLN A 86 29.76 -28.83 4.28
C GLN A 86 30.27 -28.11 5.57
N ASP A 87 29.50 -27.44 6.42
CA ASP A 87 28.43 -27.85 7.35
C ASP A 87 28.15 -26.62 8.28
N PRO A 88 27.27 -26.62 9.31
CA PRO A 88 26.08 -27.43 9.59
C PRO A 88 24.82 -26.59 9.93
N LEU A 89 23.71 -27.32 10.08
CA LEU A 89 22.37 -26.92 10.50
C LEU A 89 22.26 -25.94 11.69
N THR A 90 21.35 -24.96 11.55
CA THR A 90 20.45 -24.47 12.62
C THR A 90 19.09 -24.21 11.97
N ASP A 91 18.19 -25.16 12.11
CA ASP A 91 17.14 -25.25 13.13
C ASP A 91 15.86 -24.53 12.66
N ASP A 92 14.91 -25.39 12.36
CA ASP A 92 13.59 -25.15 11.85
C ASP A 92 12.73 -24.63 13.00
N SER A 93 12.45 -23.33 12.98
CA SER A 93 11.42 -22.72 13.83
C SER A 93 10.89 -21.47 13.15
N THR A 94 10.43 -21.61 11.91
CA THR A 94 9.39 -20.71 11.39
C THR A 94 8.08 -21.08 12.08
N SER A 95 7.86 -20.46 13.24
CA SER A 95 6.53 -20.33 13.80
C SER A 95 5.66 -19.64 12.76
N ASN A 96 4.80 -20.43 12.11
CA ASN A 96 3.62 -19.93 11.43
C ASN A 96 2.78 -19.20 12.47
N ILE A 97 3.05 -17.91 12.65
CA ILE A 97 2.11 -17.02 13.32
C ILE A 97 0.96 -16.83 12.33
N GLU A 98 0.03 -17.78 12.32
CA GLU A 98 -1.33 -17.54 11.85
C GLU A 98 -1.92 -16.46 12.78
N LEU A 99 -1.68 -15.19 12.45
CA LEU A 99 -2.48 -14.12 13.01
C LEU A 99 -3.94 -14.38 12.58
N PRO A 100 -4.93 -14.28 13.49
CA PRO A 100 -6.32 -14.45 13.15
C PRO A 100 -6.74 -13.30 12.21
N SER A 101 -6.61 -13.54 10.91
CA SER A 101 -6.83 -12.58 9.82
C SER A 101 -8.25 -12.06 9.78
N ASP A 102 -9.16 -12.76 10.46
CA ASP A 102 -10.59 -12.59 10.32
C ASP A 102 -11.07 -11.35 11.08
N ASN A 103 -10.47 -11.03 12.23
CA ASN A 103 -10.82 -9.82 12.99
C ASN A 103 -10.39 -8.55 12.26
N LEU A 104 -9.21 -8.55 11.62
CA LEU A 104 -8.72 -7.39 10.86
C LEU A 104 -9.53 -7.20 9.58
N LYS A 105 -9.84 -8.29 8.87
CA LYS A 105 -10.69 -8.25 7.67
C LYS A 105 -12.08 -7.73 8.00
N GLU A 106 -12.65 -8.13 9.14
CA GLU A 106 -13.98 -7.68 9.53
C GLU A 106 -14.01 -6.21 9.95
N LEU A 107 -12.98 -5.74 10.67
CA LEU A 107 -12.84 -4.32 11.00
C LEU A 107 -12.75 -3.46 9.71
N ILE A 108 -11.92 -3.89 8.76
CA ILE A 108 -11.77 -3.18 7.47
C ILE A 108 -13.09 -3.20 6.67
N ARG A 109 -13.81 -4.33 6.64
CA ARG A 109 -15.12 -4.42 5.97
C ARG A 109 -16.15 -3.49 6.59
N GLN A 110 -16.22 -3.44 7.92
CA GLN A 110 -17.16 -2.58 8.62
C GLN A 110 -16.87 -1.10 8.34
N GLU A 111 -15.60 -0.71 8.36
CA GLU A 111 -15.20 0.68 8.09
C GLU A 111 -15.55 1.09 6.66
N ILE A 112 -15.23 0.24 5.67
CA ILE A 112 -15.58 0.50 4.26
C ILE A 112 -17.10 0.58 4.09
N LYS A 113 -17.85 -0.35 4.70
CA LYS A 113 -19.31 -0.39 4.61
C LYS A 113 -19.94 0.88 5.19
N ASN A 114 -19.42 1.37 6.31
CA ASN A 114 -19.90 2.60 6.94
C ASN A 114 -19.60 3.81 6.06
N ALA A 115 -18.36 3.94 5.54
CA ALA A 115 -17.98 5.03 4.66
C ALA A 115 -18.82 5.07 3.37
N VAL A 116 -19.09 3.91 2.76
CA VAL A 116 -19.96 3.83 1.58
C VAL A 116 -21.41 4.21 1.91
N LYS A 117 -21.93 3.75 3.05
CA LYS A 117 -23.29 4.08 3.48
C LYS A 117 -23.46 5.58 3.71
N GLU A 118 -22.49 6.23 4.34
CA GLU A 118 -22.49 7.67 4.57
C GLU A 118 -22.44 8.45 3.24
N ALA A 119 -21.49 8.12 2.36
CA ALA A 119 -21.35 8.78 1.07
C ALA A 119 -22.61 8.66 0.17
N VAL A 120 -23.31 7.53 0.26
CA VAL A 120 -24.50 7.27 -0.55
C VAL A 120 -25.76 7.88 0.09
N ALA A 121 -25.83 7.97 1.42
CA ALA A 121 -26.98 8.56 2.12
C ALA A 121 -27.20 10.03 1.74
N ASP A 122 -26.12 10.82 1.66
CA ASP A 122 -26.18 12.22 1.26
C ASP A 122 -26.71 12.39 -0.17
N GLN A 123 -26.28 11.51 -1.09
CA GLN A 123 -26.77 11.53 -2.47
C GLN A 123 -28.26 11.19 -2.56
N PHE A 124 -28.75 10.23 -1.76
CA PHE A 124 -30.18 9.91 -1.73
C PHE A 124 -31.03 11.06 -1.20
N ILE A 125 -30.55 11.81 -0.20
CA ILE A 125 -31.23 13.00 0.31
C ILE A 125 -31.36 14.05 -0.79
N ILE A 126 -30.27 14.34 -1.50
CA ILE A 126 -30.26 15.31 -2.61
C ILE A 126 -31.22 14.89 -3.72
N ILE A 127 -31.20 13.62 -4.12
CA ILE A 127 -32.10 13.10 -5.16
C ILE A 127 -33.56 13.23 -4.71
N ASN A 128 -33.87 12.88 -3.46
CA ASN A 128 -35.24 12.94 -2.95
C ASN A 128 -35.76 14.39 -2.88
N ASP A 129 -34.90 15.35 -2.53
CA ASP A 129 -35.23 16.78 -2.52
C ASP A 129 -35.47 17.32 -3.94
N LEU A 130 -34.63 16.93 -4.90
CA LEU A 130 -34.83 17.26 -6.32
C LEU A 130 -36.13 16.68 -6.88
N VAL A 131 -36.46 15.44 -6.54
CA VAL A 131 -37.73 14.82 -6.97
C VAL A 131 -38.92 15.55 -6.34
N SER A 132 -38.82 15.90 -5.05
CA SER A 132 -39.89 16.61 -4.34
C SER A 132 -40.14 18.02 -4.91
N SER A 133 -39.07 18.77 -5.17
CA SER A 133 -39.18 20.11 -5.79
C SER A 133 -39.69 20.06 -7.23
N PHE A 134 -39.30 19.04 -7.99
CA PHE A 134 -39.85 18.82 -9.33
C PHE A 134 -41.34 18.48 -9.30
N GLN A 135 -41.79 17.63 -8.37
CA GLN A 135 -43.21 17.32 -8.18
C GLN A 135 -44.02 18.56 -7.81
N GLN A 136 -43.51 19.42 -6.93
CA GLN A 136 -44.15 20.69 -6.58
C GLN A 136 -44.26 21.64 -7.79
N SER A 137 -43.23 21.67 -8.62
CA SER A 137 -43.24 22.46 -9.86
C SER A 137 -44.30 21.93 -10.82
N LEU A 138 -44.39 20.61 -11.01
CA LEU A 138 -45.42 19.98 -11.84
C LEU A 138 -46.83 20.25 -11.32
N SER A 139 -47.07 20.15 -10.01
CA SER A 139 -48.39 20.44 -9.44
C SER A 139 -48.78 21.90 -9.67
N PHE A 140 -47.85 22.84 -9.49
CA PHE A 140 -48.08 24.25 -9.77
C PHE A 140 -48.44 24.51 -11.24
N PHE A 141 -47.72 23.90 -12.19
CA PHE A 141 -48.04 24.03 -13.60
C PHE A 141 -49.39 23.42 -13.94
N ASN A 142 -49.73 22.28 -13.34
CA ASN A 142 -51.00 21.63 -13.54
C ASN A 142 -52.16 22.51 -13.03
N ASP A 143 -52.01 23.10 -11.84
CA ASP A 143 -52.99 24.04 -11.29
C ASP A 143 -53.17 25.27 -12.20
N GLN A 144 -52.07 25.83 -12.71
CA GLN A 144 -52.13 26.94 -13.67
C GLN A 144 -52.84 26.54 -14.97
N PHE A 145 -52.56 25.35 -15.49
CA PHE A 145 -53.18 24.87 -16.72
C PHE A 145 -54.69 24.69 -16.58
N GLU A 146 -55.15 24.09 -15.48
CA GLU A 146 -56.58 23.93 -15.17
C GLU A 146 -57.28 25.30 -15.05
N ASN A 147 -56.62 26.30 -14.44
CA ASN A 147 -57.20 27.64 -14.29
C ASN A 147 -57.29 28.46 -15.59
N ILE A 148 -56.54 28.09 -16.64
CA ILE A 148 -56.56 28.78 -17.96
C ILE A 148 -57.64 28.20 -18.89
N HIS A 149 -58.20 27.03 -18.55
CA HIS A 149 -59.21 26.33 -19.35
C HIS A 149 -60.62 26.31 -18.73
N VAL A 150 -60.86 27.17 -17.73
CA VAL A 150 -62.19 27.52 -17.18
C VAL A 150 -62.55 28.95 -17.60
#